data_AF-A0A1H4I0X3-F1
#
_entry.id   AF-A0A1H4I0X3-F1
#
_cell.length_a   1.000
_cell.length_b   1.000
_cell.length_c   1.000
_cell.angle_alpha   90.00
_cell.angle_beta   90.00
_cell.angle_gamma   90.00
#
_symmetry.space_group_name_H-M   'P 1'
#
loop_
_entity.id
_entity.type
_entity.pdbx_description
1 polymer ?
#
loop_
_entity_poly.entity_id
_entity_poly.type
_entity_poly.pdbx_seq_one_letter_code
_entity_poly.pdbx_strand_id
1 'polypeptide(L)'
;MSSPTTAFQREVALKLSAYFSKKISDLQVSRPDLYAQIAEDYDYILRSIPNGETIDMEGSELQFNWLSCLSEPATHYTKKDLTELNEDEDKVIYSPRVDLAITPTALTKTKKKRSLGAYRLPTDRSLFHTFEQCDFIQEIKKRLCNLSEANLHELELGNYRPLHNIRPVHLFGIEIENQTNPKHLMGDFLNVISLSKIPVVLFPEDKFDGCIKMLMFSKAVNHIKDIPIFDTLRSALILKVDQFRDTMNEFLSREGLDLIEVYEYK
;
A
#
# COMPACT_ATOMS: atom_id res chain seq x y z
N MET A 1 -8.30 1.12 26.08
CA MET A 1 -7.52 -0.01 25.54
C MET A 1 -7.56 0.11 24.03
N SER A 2 -6.41 0.13 23.34
CA SER A 2 -6.38 0.10 21.87
C SER A 2 -6.91 -1.25 21.38
N SER A 3 -7.69 -1.26 20.30
CA SER A 3 -8.10 -2.53 19.68
C SER A 3 -6.85 -3.30 19.18
N PRO A 4 -6.90 -4.64 19.13
CA PRO A 4 -5.80 -5.45 18.58
C PRO A 4 -5.41 -5.01 17.16
N THR A 5 -6.38 -4.63 16.32
CA THR A 5 -6.17 -4.05 14.99
C THR A 5 -5.28 -2.82 15.02
N THR A 6 -5.59 -1.84 15.89
CA THR A 6 -4.80 -0.61 15.99
C THR A 6 -3.39 -0.87 16.53
N ALA A 7 -3.23 -1.87 17.41
CA ALA A 7 -1.90 -2.26 17.90
C ALA A 7 -1.05 -2.87 16.77
N PHE A 8 -1.62 -3.80 16.00
CA PHE A 8 -0.96 -4.41 14.85
C PHE A 8 -0.57 -3.37 13.80
N GLN A 9 -1.51 -2.50 13.39
CA GLN A 9 -1.25 -1.46 12.40
C GLN A 9 -0.10 -0.54 12.82
N ARG A 10 -0.10 -0.08 14.08
CA ARG A 10 0.96 0.80 14.60
C ARG A 10 2.32 0.11 14.63
N GLU A 11 2.34 -1.15 15.06
CA GLU A 11 3.57 -1.92 15.15
C GLU A 11 4.17 -2.20 13.76
N VAL A 12 3.34 -2.63 12.81
CA VAL A 12 3.75 -2.83 11.41
C VAL A 12 4.26 -1.52 10.82
N ALA A 13 3.53 -0.42 10.99
CA ALA A 13 3.93 0.89 10.48
C ALA A 13 5.29 1.34 11.03
N LEU A 14 5.51 1.16 12.32
CA LEU A 14 6.78 1.51 12.98
C LEU A 14 7.94 0.65 12.46
N LYS A 15 7.79 -0.68 12.51
CA LYS A 15 8.87 -1.63 12.21
C LYS A 15 9.24 -1.62 10.73
N LEU A 16 8.24 -1.57 9.84
CA LEU A 16 8.49 -1.46 8.40
C LEU A 16 9.04 -0.10 8.02
N SER A 17 8.66 0.99 8.69
CA SER A 17 9.31 2.29 8.45
C SER A 17 10.80 2.24 8.75
N ALA A 18 11.22 1.62 9.86
CA ALA A 18 12.64 1.46 10.17
C ALA A 18 13.38 0.61 9.11
N TYR A 19 12.76 -0.47 8.65
CA TYR A 19 13.28 -1.29 7.55
C TYR A 19 13.49 -0.47 6.28
N PHE A 20 12.49 0.30 5.85
CA PHE A 20 12.62 1.10 4.64
C PHE A 20 13.64 2.23 4.79
N SER A 21 13.71 2.92 5.93
CA SER A 21 14.74 3.92 6.18
C SER A 21 16.16 3.32 6.03
N LYS A 22 16.38 2.10 6.56
CA LYS A 22 17.65 1.40 6.38
C LYS A 22 17.92 1.05 4.92
N LYS A 23 16.94 0.45 4.22
CA LYS A 23 17.08 0.07 2.81
C LYS A 23 17.37 1.27 1.90
N ILE A 24 16.74 2.43 2.13
CA ILE A 24 17.02 3.65 1.37
C ILE A 24 18.45 4.14 1.63
N SER A 25 18.94 4.06 2.87
CA SER A 25 20.33 4.39 3.18
C SER A 25 21.31 3.48 2.44
N ASP A 26 21.02 2.18 2.38
CA ASP A 26 21.90 1.21 1.72
C ASP A 26 22.00 1.45 0.21
N LEU A 27 20.92 1.93 -0.43
CA LEU A 27 20.91 2.26 -1.86
C LEU A 27 21.99 3.28 -2.25
N GLN A 28 22.34 4.20 -1.37
CA GLN A 28 23.39 5.19 -1.64
C GLN A 28 24.72 4.52 -2.02
N VAL A 29 25.00 3.35 -1.44
CA VAL A 29 26.22 2.58 -1.68
C VAL A 29 25.98 1.48 -2.72
N SER A 30 24.87 0.74 -2.62
CA SER A 30 24.65 -0.45 -3.45
C SER A 30 24.16 -0.13 -4.86
N ARG A 31 23.38 0.95 -5.03
CA ARG A 31 22.72 1.36 -6.28
C ARG A 31 22.66 2.90 -6.36
N PRO A 32 23.82 3.58 -6.46
CA PRO A 32 23.87 5.05 -6.43
C PRO A 32 23.11 5.70 -7.59
N ASP A 33 22.99 5.01 -8.72
CA ASP A 33 22.16 5.38 -9.86
C ASP A 33 20.68 5.51 -9.47
N LEU A 34 20.14 4.48 -8.82
CA LEU A 34 18.74 4.44 -8.40
C LEU A 34 18.48 5.42 -7.27
N TYR A 35 19.42 5.55 -6.32
CA TYR A 35 19.34 6.53 -5.25
C TYR A 35 19.26 7.96 -5.78
N ALA A 36 20.08 8.31 -6.77
CA ALA A 36 20.05 9.62 -7.41
C ALA A 36 18.73 9.87 -8.15
N GLN A 37 18.19 8.87 -8.85
CA GLN A 37 16.89 8.98 -9.51
C GLN A 37 15.75 9.22 -8.51
N ILE A 38 15.73 8.51 -7.38
CA ILE A 38 14.75 8.73 -6.31
C ILE A 38 14.87 10.16 -5.78
N ALA A 39 16.09 10.64 -5.55
CA ALA A 39 16.33 12.00 -5.05
C ALA A 39 15.79 13.06 -6.02
N GLU A 40 16.03 12.91 -7.33
CA GLU A 40 15.54 13.82 -8.37
C GLU A 40 14.00 13.80 -8.44
N ASP A 41 13.40 12.61 -8.51
CA ASP A 41 11.95 12.45 -8.53
C ASP A 41 11.30 13.09 -7.29
N TYR A 42 11.92 12.89 -6.12
CA TYR A 42 11.41 13.40 -4.86
C TYR A 42 11.51 14.94 -4.75
N ASP A 43 12.64 15.54 -5.16
CA ASP A 43 12.80 17.00 -5.19
C ASP A 43 11.82 17.67 -6.18
N TYR A 44 11.64 17.07 -7.36
CA TYR A 44 10.64 17.54 -8.33
C TYR A 44 9.23 17.55 -7.73
N ILE A 45 8.87 16.45 -7.07
CA ILE A 45 7.57 16.27 -6.41
C ILE A 45 7.36 17.34 -5.34
N LEU A 46 8.33 17.54 -4.45
CA LEU A 46 8.20 18.50 -3.36
C LEU A 46 8.06 19.94 -3.85
N ARG A 47 8.75 20.32 -4.93
CA ARG A 47 8.62 21.65 -5.55
C ARG A 47 7.26 21.88 -6.21
N SER A 48 6.56 20.81 -6.54
CA SER A 48 5.25 20.85 -7.21
C SER A 48 4.09 20.97 -6.22
N ILE A 49 4.33 20.79 -4.92
CA ILE A 49 3.30 20.87 -3.89
C ILE A 49 2.94 22.35 -3.64
N PRO A 50 1.65 22.75 -3.77
CA PRO A 50 1.24 24.14 -3.60
C PRO A 50 1.62 24.73 -2.24
N ASN A 51 2.04 26.00 -2.26
CA ASN A 51 2.38 26.77 -1.06
C ASN A 51 1.15 26.91 -0.13
N GLY A 52 1.05 26.03 0.86
CA GLY A 52 -0.03 25.99 1.85
C GLY A 52 0.11 24.81 2.81
N GLU A 53 0.67 23.71 2.33
CA GLU A 53 1.11 22.60 3.17
C GLU A 53 2.57 22.80 3.56
N THR A 54 2.81 22.94 4.86
CA THR A 54 4.14 23.22 5.39
C THR A 54 4.96 21.93 5.47
N ILE A 55 5.50 21.50 4.33
CA ILE A 55 6.52 20.45 4.27
C ILE A 55 7.84 21.02 4.79
N ASP A 56 8.54 20.21 5.57
CA ASP A 56 9.87 20.53 6.07
C ASP A 56 10.92 20.15 5.01
N MET A 57 11.35 21.14 4.23
CA MET A 57 12.30 20.99 3.13
C MET A 57 13.77 21.03 3.58
N GLU A 58 14.05 21.36 4.84
CA GLU A 58 15.40 21.66 5.33
C GLU A 58 15.91 20.62 6.36
N GLY A 59 15.12 19.58 6.64
CA GLY A 59 15.51 18.53 7.58
C GLY A 59 16.70 17.70 7.09
N SER A 60 17.76 17.61 7.90
CA SER A 60 19.00 16.84 7.63
C SER A 60 18.82 15.33 7.45
N GLU A 61 17.58 14.82 7.56
CA GLU A 61 17.22 13.40 7.51
C GLU A 61 16.08 13.11 6.51
N LEU A 62 15.86 14.00 5.55
CA LEU A 62 14.76 13.86 4.58
C LEU A 62 14.79 12.51 3.84
N GLN A 63 15.97 12.04 3.48
CA GLN A 63 16.17 10.78 2.77
C GLN A 63 15.72 9.54 3.55
N PHE A 64 15.83 9.55 4.88
CA PHE A 64 15.36 8.44 5.71
C PHE A 64 13.83 8.36 5.76
N ASN A 65 13.15 9.41 5.29
CA ASN A 65 11.70 9.51 5.26
C ASN A 65 11.13 9.36 3.85
N TRP A 66 11.96 9.13 2.82
CA TRP A 66 11.49 9.04 1.44
C TRP A 66 10.49 7.91 1.21
N LEU A 67 10.61 6.79 1.92
CA LEU A 67 9.67 5.68 1.90
C LEU A 67 9.35 5.25 3.33
N SER A 68 8.07 5.05 3.65
CA SER A 68 7.66 4.63 5.00
C SER A 68 6.37 3.83 4.96
N CYS A 69 6.11 3.10 6.04
CA CYS A 69 4.82 2.47 6.29
C CYS A 69 3.98 3.35 7.22
N LEU A 70 2.79 3.73 6.79
CA LEU A 70 1.85 4.58 7.54
C LEU A 70 0.63 3.76 7.95
N SER A 71 0.15 4.01 9.17
CA SER A 71 -1.13 3.52 9.66
C SER A 71 -2.21 4.56 9.35
N GLU A 72 -3.33 4.10 8.78
CA GLU A 72 -4.50 4.91 8.42
C GLU A 72 -4.15 6.22 7.67
N PRO A 73 -3.31 6.19 6.61
CA PRO A 73 -2.97 7.40 5.89
C PRO A 73 -4.22 8.03 5.28
N ALA A 74 -4.35 9.35 5.45
CA ALA A 74 -5.43 10.10 4.82
C ALA A 74 -5.24 10.12 3.30
N THR A 75 -6.31 9.82 2.56
CA THR A 75 -6.36 9.98 1.11
C THR A 75 -7.54 10.86 0.71
N HIS A 76 -7.42 11.54 -0.43
CA HIS A 76 -8.47 12.40 -0.98
C HIS A 76 -8.56 12.18 -2.50
N TYR A 77 -9.77 12.06 -3.00
CA TYR A 77 -10.15 12.16 -4.42
C TYR A 77 -10.94 13.44 -4.62
N THR A 78 -10.61 14.17 -5.66
CA THR A 78 -11.27 15.36 -6.17
C THR A 78 -11.93 15.05 -7.51
N LYS A 79 -12.79 15.95 -8.01
CA LYS A 79 -13.41 15.80 -9.35
C LYS A 79 -12.38 15.71 -10.49
N LYS A 80 -11.26 16.42 -10.38
CA LYS A 80 -10.18 16.41 -11.37
C LYS A 80 -9.60 15.01 -11.58
N ASP A 81 -9.67 14.16 -10.57
CA ASP A 81 -9.13 12.81 -10.61
C ASP A 81 -9.90 11.87 -11.54
N LEU A 82 -11.15 12.20 -11.85
CA LEU A 82 -12.02 11.40 -12.72
C LEU A 82 -11.99 11.86 -14.18
N THR A 83 -11.58 13.10 -14.46
CA THR A 83 -11.84 13.74 -15.75
C THR A 83 -10.61 14.00 -16.59
N GLU A 84 -9.38 13.83 -16.07
CA GLU A 84 -8.10 14.19 -16.73
C GLU A 84 -8.02 15.67 -17.23
N LEU A 85 -9.04 16.48 -16.94
CA LEU A 85 -9.18 17.86 -17.36
C LEU A 85 -8.68 18.77 -16.23
N ASN A 86 -7.85 19.74 -16.58
CA ASN A 86 -7.22 20.69 -15.65
C ASN A 86 -8.18 21.75 -15.08
N GLU A 87 -9.45 21.74 -15.49
CA GLU A 87 -10.42 22.78 -15.18
C GLU A 87 -11.63 22.16 -14.47
N ASP A 88 -11.59 22.14 -13.14
CA ASP A 88 -12.75 22.33 -12.24
C ASP A 88 -12.35 22.15 -10.76
N GLU A 89 -13.04 22.86 -9.86
CA GLU A 89 -12.84 22.98 -8.40
C GLU A 89 -12.18 21.79 -7.67
N ASP A 90 -11.28 22.08 -6.70
CA ASP A 90 -10.65 21.12 -5.76
C ASP A 90 -11.65 20.48 -4.76
N LYS A 91 -12.87 20.21 -5.21
CA LYS A 91 -13.92 19.62 -4.39
C LYS A 91 -13.63 18.13 -4.22
N VAL A 92 -13.31 17.77 -2.97
CA VAL A 92 -13.19 16.38 -2.55
C VAL A 92 -14.52 15.65 -2.81
N ILE A 93 -14.45 14.57 -3.58
CA ILE A 93 -15.55 13.63 -3.83
C ILE A 93 -15.54 12.51 -2.80
N TYR A 94 -14.36 11.98 -2.49
CA TYR A 94 -14.21 10.75 -1.72
C TYR A 94 -12.87 10.72 -0.97
N SER A 95 -12.86 10.23 0.26
CA SER A 95 -11.65 10.14 1.09
C SER A 95 -11.53 8.74 1.70
N PRO A 96 -11.19 7.73 0.90
CA PRO A 96 -10.96 6.39 1.42
C PRO A 96 -9.77 6.40 2.36
N ARG A 97 -9.78 5.50 3.33
CA ARG A 97 -8.64 5.24 4.19
C ARG A 97 -8.30 3.78 4.00
N VAL A 98 -7.01 3.52 3.79
CA VAL A 98 -6.48 2.16 3.89
C VAL A 98 -5.95 1.97 5.30
N ASP A 99 -6.04 0.77 5.84
CA ASP A 99 -5.53 0.46 7.17
C ASP A 99 -4.02 0.71 7.30
N LEU A 100 -3.27 0.30 6.28
CA LEU A 100 -1.82 0.47 6.18
C LEU A 100 -1.42 0.85 4.75
N ALA A 101 -0.39 1.66 4.61
CA ALA A 101 0.24 1.89 3.32
C ALA A 101 1.76 1.99 3.41
N ILE A 102 2.43 1.34 2.47
CA ILE A 102 3.84 1.61 2.15
C ILE A 102 3.82 2.62 1.01
N THR A 103 4.36 3.80 1.24
CA THR A 103 4.21 4.93 0.32
C THR A 103 5.37 5.89 0.46
N PRO A 104 5.70 6.66 -0.60
CA PRO A 104 6.60 7.78 -0.45
C PRO A 104 6.04 8.78 0.56
N THR A 105 6.87 9.28 1.45
CA THR A 105 6.43 10.20 2.50
C THR A 105 7.27 11.44 2.61
N ALA A 106 6.68 12.52 3.08
CA ALA A 106 7.37 13.75 3.47
C ALA A 106 7.07 14.11 4.93
N LEU A 107 7.99 14.83 5.56
CA LEU A 107 7.78 15.40 6.89
C LEU A 107 7.10 16.76 6.78
N THR A 108 6.08 16.98 7.60
CA THR A 108 5.56 18.32 7.83
C THR A 108 6.50 19.12 8.75
N LYS A 109 6.32 20.44 8.85
CA LYS A 109 6.99 21.29 9.86
C LYS A 109 6.74 20.83 11.30
N THR A 110 5.63 20.12 11.54
CA THR A 110 5.32 19.46 12.82
C THR A 110 5.97 18.10 12.99
N LYS A 111 6.92 17.74 12.11
CA LYS A 111 7.67 16.47 12.08
C LYS A 111 6.78 15.22 11.96
N LYS A 112 5.57 15.37 11.42
CA LYS A 112 4.68 14.24 11.13
C LYS A 112 4.91 13.75 9.71
N LYS A 113 5.00 12.45 9.53
CA LYS A 113 5.02 11.83 8.20
C LYS A 113 3.66 11.96 7.53
N ARG A 114 3.65 12.35 6.26
CA ARG A 114 2.47 12.35 5.39
C ARG A 114 2.79 11.63 4.08
N SER A 115 1.82 10.88 3.57
CA SER A 115 1.91 10.28 2.23
C SER A 115 2.04 11.36 1.18
N LEU A 116 3.02 11.25 0.29
CA LEU A 116 3.12 12.13 -0.88
C LEU A 116 1.96 11.92 -1.86
N GLY A 117 1.36 10.73 -1.87
CA GLY A 117 0.13 10.46 -2.64
C GLY A 117 -1.07 11.33 -2.23
N ALA A 118 -1.04 11.99 -1.07
CA ALA A 118 -2.08 12.95 -0.68
C ALA A 118 -2.04 14.25 -1.50
N TYR A 119 -0.91 14.55 -2.15
CA TYR A 119 -0.68 15.81 -2.86
C TYR A 119 -0.85 15.72 -4.38
N ARG A 120 -1.17 14.53 -4.90
CA ARG A 120 -1.49 14.19 -6.30
C ARG A 120 -0.76 15.03 -7.34
N LEU A 121 0.33 14.50 -7.87
CA LEU A 121 1.23 15.28 -8.68
C LEU A 121 0.93 15.06 -10.17
N PRO A 122 1.03 16.10 -11.02
CA PRO A 122 0.69 16.01 -12.45
C PRO A 122 1.43 14.90 -13.22
N THR A 123 2.55 14.43 -12.65
CA THR A 123 3.43 13.39 -13.18
C THR A 123 3.75 12.31 -12.12
N ASP A 124 2.71 11.84 -11.41
CA ASP A 124 2.71 10.73 -10.41
C ASP A 124 3.37 9.39 -10.85
N ARG A 125 3.92 9.31 -12.07
CA ARG A 125 4.42 8.08 -12.68
C ARG A 125 5.85 7.73 -12.29
N SER A 126 6.75 8.70 -12.03
CA SER A 126 8.16 8.37 -11.84
C SER A 126 8.42 7.83 -10.43
N LEU A 127 8.14 8.58 -9.36
CA LEU A 127 8.59 8.19 -8.01
C LEU A 127 8.06 6.82 -7.55
N PHE A 128 6.77 6.54 -7.69
CA PHE A 128 6.22 5.22 -7.33
C PHE A 128 6.80 4.10 -8.20
N HIS A 129 7.06 4.36 -9.48
CA HIS A 129 7.70 3.40 -10.38
C HIS A 129 9.17 3.17 -10.03
N THR A 130 9.91 4.24 -9.72
CA THR A 130 11.30 4.19 -9.27
C THR A 130 11.43 3.38 -7.98
N PHE A 131 10.52 3.58 -7.01
CA PHE A 131 10.48 2.72 -5.82
C PHE A 131 10.06 1.29 -6.14
N GLU A 132 9.11 1.08 -7.04
CA GLU A 132 8.74 -0.27 -7.47
C GLU A 132 9.96 -1.02 -8.02
N GLN A 133 10.87 -0.35 -8.75
CA GLN A 133 12.09 -0.97 -9.29
C GLN A 133 13.16 -1.33 -8.24
N CYS A 134 13.01 -0.93 -6.97
CA CYS A 134 13.96 -1.29 -5.93
C CYS A 134 13.94 -2.80 -5.65
N ASP A 135 15.12 -3.42 -5.55
CA ASP A 135 15.25 -4.88 -5.36
C ASP A 135 14.53 -5.38 -4.10
N PHE A 136 14.60 -4.63 -3.00
CA PHE A 136 13.91 -5.00 -1.75
C PHE A 136 12.38 -4.92 -1.88
N ILE A 137 11.85 -4.01 -2.71
CA ILE A 137 10.42 -3.92 -3.01
C ILE A 137 9.99 -5.10 -3.89
N GLN A 138 10.77 -5.42 -4.93
CA GLN A 138 10.50 -6.56 -5.80
C GLN A 138 10.56 -7.88 -5.03
N GLU A 139 11.49 -8.05 -4.08
CA GLU A 139 11.54 -9.25 -3.24
C GLU A 139 10.29 -9.38 -2.35
N ILE A 140 9.88 -8.30 -1.68
CA ILE A 140 8.64 -8.27 -0.88
C ILE A 140 7.45 -8.64 -1.76
N LYS A 141 7.28 -7.93 -2.89
CA LYS A 141 6.19 -8.16 -3.84
C LYS A 141 6.14 -9.62 -4.28
N LYS A 142 7.27 -10.19 -4.69
CA LYS A 142 7.36 -11.57 -5.16
C LYS A 142 6.92 -12.58 -4.09
N ARG A 143 7.37 -12.41 -2.84
CA ARG A 143 6.97 -13.33 -1.74
C ARG A 143 5.48 -13.26 -1.45
N LEU A 144 4.93 -12.05 -1.38
CA LEU A 144 3.50 -11.86 -1.15
C LEU A 144 2.66 -12.40 -2.31
N CYS A 145 3.10 -12.22 -3.56
CA CYS A 145 2.47 -12.83 -4.73
C CYS A 145 2.44 -14.36 -4.63
N ASN A 146 3.58 -14.99 -4.34
CA ASN A 146 3.65 -16.44 -4.24
C ASN A 146 2.71 -17.01 -3.16
N LEU A 147 2.62 -16.36 -2.00
CA LEU A 147 1.69 -16.75 -0.93
C LEU A 147 0.23 -16.58 -1.36
N SER A 148 -0.09 -15.44 -1.99
CA SER A 148 -1.44 -15.19 -2.49
C SER A 148 -1.83 -16.19 -3.58
N GLU A 149 -0.92 -16.54 -4.48
CA GLU A 149 -1.16 -17.54 -5.53
C GLU A 149 -1.36 -18.92 -4.95
N ALA A 150 -0.58 -19.31 -3.93
CA ALA A 150 -0.78 -20.57 -3.21
C ALA A 150 -2.19 -20.63 -2.58
N ASN A 151 -2.60 -19.55 -1.91
CA ASN A 151 -3.93 -19.43 -1.32
C ASN A 151 -5.05 -19.55 -2.38
N LEU A 152 -4.92 -18.87 -3.52
CA LEU A 152 -5.92 -18.92 -4.60
C LEU A 152 -5.97 -20.27 -5.32
N HIS A 153 -4.80 -20.92 -5.48
CA HIS A 153 -4.68 -22.21 -6.15
C HIS A 153 -5.33 -23.34 -5.34
N GLU A 154 -5.16 -23.36 -4.02
CA GLU A 154 -5.82 -24.32 -3.12
C GLU A 154 -7.34 -24.36 -3.31
N LEU A 155 -7.92 -23.27 -3.82
CA LEU A 155 -9.35 -23.03 -3.92
C LEU A 155 -9.85 -22.95 -5.37
N GLU A 156 -8.99 -23.31 -6.33
CA GLU A 156 -9.29 -23.30 -7.77
C GLU A 156 -9.77 -21.92 -8.28
N LEU A 157 -9.36 -20.84 -7.64
CA LEU A 157 -9.72 -19.46 -8.02
C LEU A 157 -8.82 -18.92 -9.16
N GLY A 158 -7.87 -19.73 -9.63
CA GLY A 158 -6.91 -19.34 -10.67
C GLY A 158 -5.82 -18.44 -10.12
N ASN A 159 -5.11 -17.76 -11.02
CA ASN A 159 -3.93 -16.99 -10.65
C ASN A 159 -4.25 -15.51 -10.39
N TYR A 160 -3.41 -14.90 -9.55
CA TYR A 160 -3.31 -13.46 -9.38
C TYR A 160 -3.15 -12.78 -10.75
N ARG A 161 -3.92 -11.71 -10.97
CA ARG A 161 -3.83 -10.91 -12.20
C ARG A 161 -3.72 -9.43 -11.84
N PRO A 162 -2.52 -8.84 -11.89
CA PRO A 162 -2.34 -7.45 -11.51
C PRO A 162 -3.16 -6.53 -12.43
N LEU A 163 -3.96 -5.66 -11.83
CA LEU A 163 -4.52 -4.50 -12.50
C LEU A 163 -3.49 -3.37 -12.46
N HIS A 164 -3.16 -2.81 -13.61
CA HIS A 164 -2.21 -1.71 -13.66
C HIS A 164 -2.90 -0.42 -13.21
N ASN A 165 -2.79 -0.09 -11.93
CA ASN A 165 -3.17 1.23 -11.44
C ASN A 165 -2.20 2.28 -11.99
N ILE A 166 -2.71 3.14 -12.88
CA ILE A 166 -1.93 4.19 -13.55
C ILE A 166 -1.68 5.41 -12.66
N ARG A 167 -2.45 5.58 -11.59
CA ARG A 167 -2.38 6.73 -10.66
C ARG A 167 -2.50 6.24 -9.21
N PRO A 168 -1.52 5.45 -8.73
CA PRO A 168 -1.55 4.96 -7.36
C PRO A 168 -1.29 6.11 -6.37
N VAL A 169 -1.97 6.08 -5.24
CA VAL A 169 -1.72 6.92 -4.06
C VAL A 169 -0.69 6.25 -3.13
N HIS A 170 -0.57 4.92 -3.23
CA HIS A 170 0.30 4.09 -2.42
C HIS A 170 1.08 3.07 -3.26
N LEU A 171 2.31 2.73 -2.84
CA LEU A 171 3.06 1.65 -3.47
C LEU A 171 2.45 0.30 -3.08
N PHE A 172 2.30 0.07 -1.78
CA PHE A 172 1.43 -0.98 -1.24
C PHE A 172 0.33 -0.30 -0.45
N GLY A 173 -0.92 -0.61 -0.75
CA GLY A 173 -2.02 -0.37 0.18
C GLY A 173 -2.45 -1.71 0.73
N ILE A 174 -2.80 -1.71 2.00
CA ILE A 174 -3.07 -2.91 2.76
C ILE A 174 -4.34 -2.64 3.56
N GLU A 175 -5.38 -3.42 3.29
CA GLU A 175 -6.59 -3.47 4.10
C GLU A 175 -6.57 -4.71 4.98
N ILE A 176 -7.03 -4.58 6.22
CA ILE A 176 -7.12 -5.68 7.16
C ILE A 176 -8.59 -5.90 7.50
N GLU A 177 -9.20 -6.86 6.81
CA GLU A 177 -10.61 -7.14 7.01
C GLU A 177 -10.83 -7.87 8.34
N ASN A 178 -11.66 -7.28 9.20
CA ASN A 178 -12.10 -7.88 10.47
C ASN A 178 -13.62 -8.11 10.53
N GLN A 179 -14.37 -7.66 9.52
CA GLN A 179 -15.82 -7.70 9.45
C GLN A 179 -16.29 -8.84 8.54
N THR A 180 -17.43 -9.44 8.92
CA THR A 180 -18.06 -10.52 8.15
C THR A 180 -19.04 -10.01 7.09
N ASN A 181 -19.20 -8.69 6.93
CA ASN A 181 -20.20 -8.11 6.02
C ASN A 181 -19.66 -8.08 4.59
N PRO A 182 -20.26 -8.83 3.63
CA PRO A 182 -19.76 -8.88 2.25
C PRO A 182 -19.72 -7.53 1.53
N LYS A 183 -20.58 -6.58 1.91
CA LYS A 183 -20.58 -5.24 1.32
C LYS A 183 -19.33 -4.44 1.70
N HIS A 184 -18.88 -4.60 2.94
CA HIS A 184 -17.70 -3.88 3.45
C HIS A 184 -16.45 -4.50 2.84
N LEU A 185 -16.38 -5.83 2.87
CA LEU A 185 -15.34 -6.63 2.22
C LEU A 185 -15.12 -6.24 0.75
N MET A 186 -16.18 -6.20 -0.05
CA MET A 186 -16.03 -5.81 -1.46
C MET A 186 -15.58 -4.34 -1.60
N GLY A 187 -16.03 -3.46 -0.71
CA GLY A 187 -15.58 -2.07 -0.63
C GLY A 187 -14.08 -1.96 -0.37
N ASP A 188 -13.55 -2.74 0.57
CA ASP A 188 -12.14 -2.71 0.97
C ASP A 188 -11.22 -3.21 -0.17
N PHE A 189 -11.63 -4.27 -0.88
CA PHE A 189 -10.93 -4.68 -2.12
C PHE A 189 -10.87 -3.55 -3.14
N LEU A 190 -12.01 -2.93 -3.44
CA LEU A 190 -12.08 -1.87 -4.45
C LEU A 190 -11.27 -0.65 -4.03
N ASN A 191 -11.28 -0.29 -2.74
CA ASN A 191 -10.46 0.79 -2.18
C ASN A 191 -8.98 0.49 -2.38
N VAL A 192 -8.51 -0.67 -1.92
CA VAL A 192 -7.08 -0.97 -1.99
C VAL A 192 -6.58 -1.10 -3.43
N ILE A 193 -7.38 -1.71 -4.32
CA ILE A 193 -7.06 -1.83 -5.75
C ILE A 193 -6.99 -0.46 -6.42
N SER A 194 -7.95 0.43 -6.11
CA SER A 194 -8.00 1.77 -6.73
C SER A 194 -6.93 2.74 -6.20
N LEU A 195 -6.41 2.50 -5.00
CA LEU A 195 -5.42 3.37 -4.35
C LEU A 195 -3.98 2.91 -4.52
N SER A 196 -3.74 1.64 -4.86
CA SER A 196 -2.42 1.05 -4.69
C SER A 196 -1.84 0.54 -5.99
N LYS A 197 -0.50 0.55 -6.09
CA LYS A 197 0.20 -0.18 -7.14
C LYS A 197 0.20 -1.68 -6.86
N ILE A 198 0.37 -2.04 -5.59
CA ILE A 198 0.38 -3.41 -5.09
C ILE A 198 -0.70 -3.52 -4.00
N PRO A 199 -1.95 -3.81 -4.38
CA PRO A 199 -3.04 -3.98 -3.43
C PRO A 199 -2.89 -5.27 -2.63
N VAL A 200 -3.05 -5.18 -1.31
CA VAL A 200 -3.01 -6.32 -0.39
C VAL A 200 -4.26 -6.29 0.49
N VAL A 201 -4.90 -7.43 0.67
CA VAL A 201 -5.97 -7.61 1.65
C VAL A 201 -5.58 -8.74 2.59
N LEU A 202 -5.57 -8.40 3.88
CA LEU A 202 -5.21 -9.29 4.97
C LEU A 202 -6.45 -9.74 5.73
N PHE A 203 -6.49 -11.01 6.08
CA PHE A 203 -7.58 -11.59 6.87
C PHE A 203 -7.03 -12.28 8.12
N PRO A 204 -7.68 -12.13 9.28
CA PRO A 204 -7.49 -13.08 10.36
C PRO A 204 -7.91 -14.48 9.89
N GLU A 205 -7.26 -15.50 10.46
CA GLU A 205 -7.39 -16.88 9.98
C GLU A 205 -8.83 -17.39 9.99
N ASP A 206 -9.61 -17.03 11.02
CA ASP A 206 -11.02 -17.43 11.17
C ASP A 206 -11.98 -16.70 10.19
N LYS A 207 -11.51 -15.65 9.52
CA LYS A 207 -12.28 -14.88 8.52
C LYS A 207 -11.92 -15.21 7.08
N PHE A 208 -10.82 -15.92 6.85
CA PHE A 208 -10.32 -16.22 5.52
C PHE A 208 -11.38 -16.93 4.65
N ASP A 209 -12.10 -17.90 5.20
CA ASP A 209 -13.19 -18.62 4.52
C ASP A 209 -14.30 -17.71 3.98
N GLY A 210 -14.58 -16.60 4.66
CA GLY A 210 -15.55 -15.59 4.22
C GLY A 210 -15.11 -14.91 2.93
N CYS A 211 -13.82 -14.55 2.84
CA CYS A 211 -13.21 -14.00 1.62
C CYS A 211 -13.35 -14.98 0.46
N ILE A 212 -13.01 -16.25 0.69
CA ILE A 212 -13.04 -17.28 -0.33
C ILE A 212 -14.44 -17.47 -0.90
N LYS A 213 -15.46 -17.55 -0.04
CA LYS A 213 -16.86 -17.64 -0.48
C LYS A 213 -17.27 -16.45 -1.33
N MET A 214 -16.84 -15.23 -0.96
CA MET A 214 -17.08 -14.04 -1.78
C MET A 214 -16.41 -14.16 -3.15
N LEU A 215 -15.14 -14.56 -3.22
CA LEU A 215 -14.42 -14.70 -4.49
C LEU A 215 -15.05 -15.77 -5.38
N MET A 216 -15.43 -16.92 -4.82
CA MET A 216 -16.16 -17.97 -5.53
C MET A 216 -17.49 -17.47 -6.07
N PHE A 217 -18.25 -16.73 -5.26
CA PHE A 217 -19.50 -16.12 -5.69
C PHE A 217 -19.27 -15.13 -6.83
N SER A 218 -18.29 -14.24 -6.70
CA SER A 218 -17.88 -13.29 -7.74
C SER A 218 -17.45 -14.00 -9.03
N LYS A 219 -16.73 -15.12 -8.94
CA LYS A 219 -16.35 -15.96 -10.08
C LYS A 219 -17.58 -16.54 -10.78
N ALA A 220 -18.56 -17.04 -10.02
CA ALA A 220 -19.83 -17.52 -10.56
C ALA A 220 -20.62 -16.40 -11.24
N VAL A 221 -20.69 -15.21 -10.63
CA VAL A 221 -21.33 -14.03 -11.22
C VAL A 221 -20.65 -13.64 -12.54
N ASN A 222 -19.32 -13.62 -12.58
CA ASN A 222 -18.57 -13.36 -13.81
C ASN A 222 -18.95 -14.35 -14.92
N HIS A 223 -19.01 -15.64 -14.59
CA HIS A 223 -19.38 -16.67 -15.57
C HIS A 223 -20.84 -16.60 -16.05
N ILE A 224 -21.78 -16.31 -15.15
CA ILE A 224 -23.23 -16.34 -15.45
C ILE A 224 -23.73 -15.03 -16.06
N LYS A 225 -23.17 -13.90 -15.62
CA LYS A 225 -23.65 -12.54 -15.95
C LYS A 225 -22.68 -11.74 -16.81
N ASP A 226 -21.49 -12.26 -17.09
CA ASP A 226 -20.42 -11.56 -17.82
C ASP A 226 -20.03 -10.23 -17.16
N ILE A 227 -20.08 -10.19 -15.82
CA ILE A 227 -19.66 -9.04 -15.02
C ILE A 227 -18.25 -9.32 -14.49
N PRO A 228 -17.21 -8.58 -14.90
CA PRO A 228 -15.81 -8.89 -14.61
C PRO A 228 -15.38 -8.55 -13.17
N ILE A 229 -16.30 -8.57 -12.20
CA ILE A 229 -16.03 -8.26 -10.80
C ILE A 229 -14.97 -9.18 -10.21
N PHE A 230 -15.00 -10.46 -10.56
CA PHE A 230 -13.99 -11.42 -10.13
C PHE A 230 -12.58 -11.06 -10.62
N ASP A 231 -12.46 -10.61 -11.86
CA ASP A 231 -11.18 -10.19 -12.44
C ASP A 231 -10.61 -8.96 -11.74
N THR A 232 -11.49 -8.06 -11.31
CA THR A 232 -11.10 -6.93 -10.46
C THR A 232 -10.63 -7.43 -9.10
N LEU A 233 -11.43 -8.23 -8.39
CA LEU A 233 -11.11 -8.64 -7.02
C LEU A 233 -9.83 -9.48 -6.92
N ARG A 234 -9.57 -10.38 -7.89
CA ARG A 234 -8.34 -11.20 -7.92
C ARG A 234 -7.06 -10.43 -8.28
N SER A 235 -7.17 -9.12 -8.48
CA SER A 235 -6.02 -8.24 -8.66
C SER A 235 -5.41 -7.75 -7.34
N ALA A 236 -6.06 -8.04 -6.20
CA ALA A 236 -5.49 -7.91 -4.88
C ALA A 236 -4.69 -9.15 -4.48
N LEU A 237 -3.61 -8.95 -3.72
CA LEU A 237 -2.92 -10.02 -3.01
C LEU A 237 -3.73 -10.40 -1.77
N ILE A 238 -4.13 -11.66 -1.66
CA ILE A 238 -5.05 -12.15 -0.63
C ILE A 238 -4.27 -13.07 0.30
N LEU A 239 -4.10 -12.61 1.54
CA LEU A 239 -3.22 -13.25 2.50
C LEU A 239 -3.92 -13.34 3.86
N LYS A 240 -3.49 -14.31 4.67
CA LYS A 240 -3.75 -14.27 6.10
C LYS A 240 -2.80 -13.26 6.78
N VAL A 241 -3.21 -12.71 7.92
CA VAL A 241 -2.42 -11.74 8.70
C VAL A 241 -1.09 -12.33 9.15
N ASP A 242 -1.07 -13.61 9.56
CA ASP A 242 0.13 -14.34 9.97
C ASP A 242 1.12 -14.52 8.80
N GLN A 243 0.64 -14.89 7.61
CA GLN A 243 1.46 -15.01 6.39
C GLN A 243 2.17 -13.70 6.07
N PHE A 244 1.46 -12.57 6.14
CA PHE A 244 2.07 -11.26 5.94
C PHE A 244 3.10 -10.92 7.01
N ARG A 245 2.73 -11.09 8.29
CA ARG A 245 3.60 -10.82 9.44
C ARG A 245 4.89 -11.62 9.35
N ASP A 246 4.79 -12.93 9.14
CA ASP A 246 5.93 -13.83 9.12
C ASP A 246 6.86 -13.49 7.95
N THR A 247 6.30 -13.18 6.79
CA THR A 247 7.07 -12.68 5.64
C THR A 247 7.82 -11.40 5.98
N MET A 248 7.15 -10.42 6.61
CA MET A 248 7.79 -9.16 7.00
C MET A 248 8.87 -9.37 8.08
N ASN A 249 8.63 -10.28 9.03
CA ASN A 249 9.57 -10.62 10.09
C ASN A 249 10.84 -11.28 9.55
N GLU A 250 10.76 -12.05 8.46
CA GLU A 250 11.97 -12.53 7.79
C GLU A 250 12.84 -11.38 7.26
N PHE A 251 12.22 -10.35 6.66
CA PHE A 251 12.94 -9.17 6.17
C PHE A 251 13.55 -8.36 7.32
N LEU A 252 12.79 -8.14 8.39
CA LEU A 252 13.26 -7.44 9.59
C LEU A 252 14.43 -8.18 10.26
N SER A 253 14.30 -9.51 10.41
CA SER A 253 15.32 -10.35 11.04
C SER A 253 16.65 -10.33 10.29
N ARG A 254 16.64 -10.40 8.95
CA ARG A 254 17.87 -10.31 8.13
C ARG A 254 18.62 -9.00 8.33
N GLU A 255 17.89 -7.94 8.63
CA GLU A 255 18.44 -6.61 8.89
C GLU A 255 18.81 -6.37 10.36
N GLY A 256 18.57 -7.35 11.24
CA GLY A 256 18.79 -7.20 12.68
C GLY A 256 17.83 -6.20 13.34
N LEU A 257 16.62 -6.06 12.81
CA LEU A 257 15.59 -5.14 13.32
C LEU A 257 14.56 -5.87 14.19
N ASP A 258 13.85 -5.10 15.02
CA ASP A 258 12.77 -5.61 15.87
C ASP A 258 11.66 -6.24 15.02
N LEU A 259 11.20 -7.43 15.44
CA LEU A 259 10.18 -8.23 14.74
C LEU A 259 8.78 -7.84 15.19
N ILE A 260 7.78 -7.86 14.31
CA ILE A 260 6.36 -7.63 14.66
C ILE A 260 5.88 -8.74 15.63
N GLU A 261 5.47 -8.35 16.84
CA GLU A 261 5.16 -9.25 17.96
C GLU A 261 3.66 -9.38 18.23
N VAL A 262 2.78 -8.59 17.60
CA VAL A 262 1.34 -8.77 17.77
C VAL A 262 0.89 -10.08 17.12
N TYR A 263 0.62 -11.09 17.96
CA TYR A 263 0.19 -12.43 17.56
C TYR A 263 -1.33 -12.59 17.45
N GLU A 264 -2.10 -11.83 18.24
CA GLU A 264 -3.55 -11.95 18.28
C GLU A 264 -4.22 -10.87 17.44
N TYR A 265 -4.67 -11.27 16.25
CA TYR A 265 -5.70 -10.56 15.50
C TYR A 265 -6.97 -11.42 15.62
N LYS A 266 -7.88 -11.04 16.52
CA LYS A 266 -9.18 -11.71 16.76
C LYS A 266 -10.31 -10.90 16.15
#